data_AF-A0A517Y9W3-F1
#
_entry.id   AF-A0A517Y9W3-F1
#
_cell.length_a   1.000
_cell.length_b   1.000
_cell.length_c   1.000
_cell.angle_alpha   90.00
_cell.angle_beta   90.00
_cell.angle_gamma   90.00
#
_symmetry.space_group_name_H-M   'P 1'
#
loop_
_entity.id
_entity.type
_entity.pdbx_description
1 polymer ?
#
loop_
_entity_poly.entity_id
_entity_poly.type
_entity_poly.pdbx_seq_one_letter_code
_entity_poly.pdbx_strand_id
1 'polypeptide(L)'
;MAPTPETFDPYLHWLGIPPTTRPLHHYLLLGLETFEADPARITAAADQRMTLIRQYQSGPRGAFTHKLLNDLATARICLLSPAHKAAYDQALHQALYPPVPTAAAPAPRRRKLEEVMPPGWTGSEPPLPPPVAPVAAVPSYQHYGEETEAAPVKSSSSKIMVLSLGAMILLVAIIGGAGMWLANQPAQADRDRPVVATQVGEEVDPSEIKSDSVVPVNVEAKAVETRPTPDFPNKAVVLMQEGSGEVNLSPATAALTGQVTREVVGTSDVLSQWISPNDIAEWQFNLVKPGFFELELQYTAGAAIRGKQANVILDDETKRFSLRESDGEGKLVRDSHIVVLKRSGKHKLSLHPAQPWAEGAWQLSNVRLVPATGP
;
A
#
# COMPACT_ATOMS: atom_id res chain seq x y z
N MET A 1 35.35 23.94 -6.07
CA MET A 1 34.87 22.89 -7.00
C MET A 1 33.50 23.34 -7.47
N ALA A 2 33.35 23.64 -8.77
CA ALA A 2 32.16 24.29 -9.34
C ALA A 2 30.98 23.29 -9.46
N PRO A 3 29.72 23.76 -9.33
CA PRO A 3 28.54 22.90 -9.48
C PRO A 3 28.39 22.42 -10.93
N THR A 4 28.14 21.13 -11.12
CA THR A 4 27.92 20.51 -12.44
C THR A 4 26.53 20.84 -13.01
N PRO A 5 26.38 21.04 -14.33
CA PRO A 5 25.15 21.51 -14.97
C PRO A 5 24.12 20.39 -15.25
N GLU A 6 22.84 20.73 -15.01
CA GLU A 6 21.68 20.43 -15.87
C GLU A 6 21.13 18.98 -15.97
N THR A 7 20.73 18.36 -14.86
CA THR A 7 19.60 17.41 -14.89
C THR A 7 18.32 18.24 -14.69
N PHE A 8 17.49 18.38 -15.73
CA PHE A 8 16.24 19.14 -15.63
C PHE A 8 15.38 18.64 -14.46
N ASP A 9 15.17 19.50 -13.45
CA ASP A 9 14.33 19.21 -12.29
C ASP A 9 12.91 19.77 -12.52
N PRO A 10 11.91 18.93 -12.86
CA PRO A 10 10.56 19.41 -13.18
C PRO A 10 9.86 20.05 -11.98
N TYR A 11 10.22 19.71 -10.74
CA TYR A 11 9.62 20.30 -9.54
C TYR A 11 10.11 21.74 -9.35
N LEU A 12 11.40 21.99 -9.56
CA LEU A 12 11.95 23.34 -9.52
C LEU A 12 11.41 24.17 -10.68
N HIS A 13 11.52 23.69 -11.92
CA HIS A 13 11.25 24.50 -13.10
C HIS A 13 9.76 24.75 -13.38
N TRP A 14 8.87 23.82 -13.02
CA TRP A 14 7.43 23.99 -13.28
C TRP A 14 6.62 24.26 -12.02
N LEU A 15 7.00 23.68 -10.88
CA LEU A 15 6.26 23.89 -9.64
C LEU A 15 6.87 24.99 -8.74
N GLY A 16 8.09 25.42 -9.03
CA GLY A 16 8.81 26.42 -8.24
C GLY A 16 9.34 25.88 -6.91
N ILE A 17 9.46 24.56 -6.76
CA ILE A 17 9.86 23.92 -5.50
C ILE A 17 11.38 23.71 -5.51
N PRO A 18 12.16 24.46 -4.72
CA PRO A 18 13.60 24.31 -4.74
C PRO A 18 14.04 23.01 -4.04
N PRO A 19 15.20 22.44 -4.44
CA PRO A 19 15.69 21.20 -3.88
C PRO A 19 16.00 21.29 -2.37
N THR A 20 16.19 22.51 -1.85
CA THR A 20 16.38 22.78 -0.41
C THR A 20 15.11 22.57 0.42
N THR A 21 13.93 22.55 -0.20
CA THR A 21 12.63 22.35 0.49
C THR A 21 12.29 20.85 0.64
N ARG A 22 13.29 19.98 0.55
CA ARG A 22 13.11 18.53 0.69
C ARG A 22 13.22 18.13 2.16
N PRO A 23 12.39 17.19 2.64
CA PRO A 23 11.60 16.23 1.87
C PRO A 23 10.33 16.82 1.25
N LEU A 24 10.02 16.40 0.00
CA LEU A 24 8.77 16.77 -0.65
C LEU A 24 7.60 16.12 0.07
N HIS A 25 6.56 16.90 0.28
CA HIS A 25 5.27 16.47 0.80
C HIS A 25 4.15 17.12 -0.01
N HIS A 26 2.93 16.79 0.33
CA HIS A 26 1.81 16.89 -0.62
C HIS A 26 1.19 18.24 -0.72
N TYR A 27 1.11 18.87 0.45
CA TYR A 27 0.89 20.30 0.55
C TYR A 27 1.90 21.08 -0.31
N LEU A 28 3.19 20.73 -0.31
CA LEU A 28 4.17 21.39 -1.19
C LEU A 28 3.93 21.12 -2.68
N LEU A 29 3.62 19.87 -3.05
CA LEU A 29 3.34 19.50 -4.46
C LEU A 29 2.14 20.29 -5.01
N LEU A 30 1.08 20.42 -4.22
CA LEU A 30 -0.11 21.18 -4.60
C LEU A 30 0.09 22.70 -4.46
N GLY A 31 1.09 23.16 -3.71
CA GLY A 31 1.28 24.58 -3.40
C GLY A 31 0.31 25.10 -2.34
N LEU A 32 -0.07 24.24 -1.40
CA LEU A 32 -0.95 24.53 -0.28
C LEU A 32 -0.16 24.77 1.00
N GLU A 33 -0.82 25.39 1.98
CA GLU A 33 -0.33 25.45 3.35
C GLU A 33 -0.35 24.04 3.97
N THR A 34 0.66 23.73 4.79
CA THR A 34 0.76 22.43 5.46
C THR A 34 -0.46 22.22 6.36
N PHE A 35 -1.09 21.05 6.25
CA PHE A 35 -2.32 20.69 6.98
C PHE A 35 -3.59 21.46 6.56
N GLU A 36 -3.65 21.97 5.32
CA GLU A 36 -4.89 22.50 4.75
C GLU A 36 -6.08 21.55 5.01
N ALA A 37 -7.19 22.12 5.50
CA ALA A 37 -8.37 21.39 5.93
C ALA A 37 -9.52 21.48 4.93
N ASP A 38 -9.58 22.54 4.12
CA ASP A 38 -10.67 22.77 3.18
C ASP A 38 -10.53 21.89 1.91
N PRO A 39 -11.43 20.92 1.69
CA PRO A 39 -11.38 20.06 0.50
C PRO A 39 -11.59 20.83 -0.81
N ALA A 40 -12.29 21.98 -0.78
CA ALA A 40 -12.47 22.82 -1.96
C ALA A 40 -11.15 23.48 -2.38
N ARG A 41 -10.36 23.97 -1.41
CA ARG A 41 -9.01 24.50 -1.66
C ARG A 41 -8.06 23.42 -2.19
N ILE A 42 -8.10 22.23 -1.60
CA ILE A 42 -7.28 21.09 -2.05
C ILE A 42 -7.61 20.73 -3.51
N THR A 43 -8.90 20.64 -3.82
CA THR A 43 -9.39 20.35 -5.18
C THR A 43 -8.93 21.40 -6.18
N ALA A 44 -9.16 22.69 -5.88
CA ALA A 44 -8.79 23.78 -6.77
C ALA A 44 -7.27 23.84 -7.02
N ALA A 45 -6.46 23.66 -5.98
CA ALA A 45 -4.99 23.64 -6.11
C ALA A 45 -4.51 22.46 -6.96
N ALA A 46 -5.06 21.25 -6.75
CA ALA A 46 -4.74 20.09 -7.57
C ALA A 46 -5.09 20.30 -9.05
N ASP A 47 -6.30 20.81 -9.34
CA ASP A 47 -6.74 21.10 -10.70
C ASP A 47 -5.85 22.15 -11.39
N GLN A 48 -5.48 23.21 -10.69
CA GLN A 48 -4.56 24.23 -11.19
C GLN A 48 -3.19 23.65 -11.54
N ARG A 49 -2.60 22.88 -10.63
CA ARG A 49 -1.27 22.27 -10.83
C ARG A 49 -1.29 21.25 -11.98
N MET A 50 -2.29 20.38 -12.03
CA MET A 50 -2.41 19.40 -13.11
C MET A 50 -2.61 20.08 -14.47
N THR A 51 -3.42 21.15 -14.52
CA THR A 51 -3.61 21.94 -15.75
C THR A 51 -2.31 22.57 -16.22
N LEU A 52 -1.54 23.18 -15.31
CA LEU A 52 -0.22 23.75 -15.62
C LEU A 52 0.72 22.69 -16.22
N ILE A 53 0.82 21.51 -15.59
CA ILE A 53 1.75 20.48 -16.05
C ILE A 53 1.33 19.87 -17.39
N ARG A 54 0.02 19.77 -17.67
CA ARG A 54 -0.48 19.29 -18.97
C ARG A 54 -0.04 20.17 -20.14
N GLN A 55 0.20 21.47 -19.92
CA GLN A 55 0.70 22.38 -20.97
C GLN A 55 2.08 21.97 -21.52
N TYR A 56 2.88 21.26 -20.71
CA TYR A 56 4.22 20.83 -21.10
C TYR A 56 4.27 19.44 -21.75
N GLN A 57 3.13 18.73 -21.86
CA GLN A 57 3.07 17.33 -22.31
C GLN A 57 3.60 17.14 -23.75
N SER A 58 3.29 18.06 -24.66
CA SER A 58 3.71 18.00 -26.07
C SER A 58 5.06 18.68 -26.33
N GLY A 59 5.74 19.18 -25.29
CA GLY A 59 7.01 19.90 -25.42
C GLY A 59 8.26 18.99 -25.40
N PRO A 60 9.46 19.55 -25.61
CA PRO A 60 10.73 18.80 -25.59
C PRO A 60 11.02 18.07 -24.27
N ARG A 61 10.37 18.50 -23.18
CA ARG A 61 10.48 17.93 -21.83
C ARG A 61 9.23 17.15 -21.42
N GLY A 62 8.36 16.80 -22.37
CA GLY A 62 7.08 16.12 -22.14
C GLY A 62 7.21 14.82 -21.34
N ALA A 63 8.31 14.08 -21.51
CA ALA A 63 8.58 12.85 -20.76
C ALA A 63 8.57 13.03 -19.23
N PHE A 64 8.91 14.22 -18.71
CA PHE A 64 8.90 14.51 -17.27
C PHE A 64 7.50 14.79 -16.71
N THR A 65 6.54 15.13 -17.57
CA THR A 65 5.18 15.49 -17.14
C THR A 65 4.42 14.31 -16.58
N HIS A 66 4.63 13.11 -17.11
CA HIS A 66 3.90 11.91 -16.68
C HIS A 66 4.13 11.63 -15.19
N LYS A 67 5.41 11.63 -14.77
CA LYS A 67 5.75 11.45 -13.36
C LYS A 67 5.08 12.52 -12.49
N LEU A 68 5.20 13.79 -12.88
CA LEU A 68 4.68 14.89 -12.09
C LEU A 68 3.15 14.88 -11.98
N LEU A 69 2.44 14.48 -13.05
CA LEU A 69 1.00 14.32 -13.04
C LEU A 69 0.55 13.16 -12.14
N ASN A 70 1.31 12.07 -12.10
CA ASN A 70 1.03 10.95 -11.18
C ASN A 70 1.23 11.39 -9.72
N ASP A 71 2.33 12.07 -9.42
CA ASP A 71 2.58 12.61 -8.07
C ASP A 71 1.46 13.59 -7.64
N LEU A 72 1.01 14.48 -8.53
CA LEU A 72 -0.10 15.41 -8.24
C LEU A 72 -1.45 14.70 -8.08
N ALA A 73 -1.68 13.61 -8.81
CA ALA A 73 -2.90 12.81 -8.71
C ALA A 73 -2.96 12.08 -7.36
N THR A 74 -1.85 11.49 -6.93
CA THR A 74 -1.78 10.83 -5.62
C THR A 74 -2.02 11.85 -4.49
N ALA A 75 -1.51 13.07 -4.65
CA ALA A 75 -1.79 14.19 -3.74
C ALA A 75 -3.23 14.55 -3.57
N ARG A 76 -3.90 14.68 -4.70
CA ARG A 76 -5.32 14.90 -4.68
C ARG A 76 -6.07 13.78 -3.98
N ILE A 77 -5.79 12.52 -4.33
CA ILE A 77 -6.55 11.37 -3.84
C ILE A 77 -6.44 11.24 -2.31
N CYS A 78 -5.24 11.35 -1.78
CA CYS A 78 -5.05 11.11 -0.36
C CYS A 78 -5.42 12.33 0.50
N LEU A 79 -5.20 13.58 0.04
CA LEU A 79 -5.67 14.76 0.78
C LEU A 79 -7.20 14.96 0.73
N LEU A 80 -7.89 14.42 -0.30
CA LEU A 80 -9.36 14.47 -0.35
C LEU A 80 -10.05 13.29 0.34
N SER A 81 -9.32 12.22 0.68
CA SER A 81 -9.84 11.10 1.46
C SER A 81 -9.71 11.40 2.96
N PRO A 82 -10.79 11.53 3.74
CA PRO A 82 -10.70 11.88 5.16
C PRO A 82 -9.83 10.89 5.97
N ALA A 83 -9.97 9.59 5.71
CA ALA A 83 -9.20 8.56 6.39
C ALA A 83 -7.72 8.61 6.02
N HIS A 84 -7.40 8.76 4.72
CA HIS A 84 -6.01 8.79 4.28
C HIS A 84 -5.30 10.09 4.67
N LYS A 85 -6.00 11.24 4.56
CA LYS A 85 -5.51 12.54 5.03
C LYS A 85 -5.18 12.50 6.51
N ALA A 86 -6.04 11.94 7.36
CA ALA A 86 -5.80 11.89 8.80
C ALA A 86 -4.56 11.05 9.15
N ALA A 87 -4.44 9.84 8.57
CA ALA A 87 -3.27 8.99 8.76
C ALA A 87 -2.00 9.65 8.24
N TYR A 88 -2.10 10.33 7.10
CA TYR A 88 -1.00 11.05 6.51
C TYR A 88 -0.54 12.26 7.33
N ASP A 89 -1.47 13.10 7.78
CA ASP A 89 -1.19 14.29 8.57
C ASP A 89 -0.50 13.91 9.89
N GLN A 90 -0.91 12.81 10.50
CA GLN A 90 -0.25 12.25 11.68
C GLN A 90 1.21 11.88 11.39
N ALA A 91 1.47 11.17 10.28
CA ALA A 91 2.82 10.79 9.89
C ALA A 91 3.68 12.02 9.54
N LEU A 92 3.12 12.99 8.81
CA LEU A 92 3.81 14.23 8.44
C LEU A 92 4.15 15.07 9.67
N HIS A 93 3.24 15.16 10.63
CA HIS A 93 3.48 15.88 11.89
C HIS A 93 4.66 15.28 12.67
N GLN A 94 4.74 13.95 12.76
CA GLN A 94 5.86 13.28 13.43
C GLN A 94 7.20 13.50 12.70
N ALA A 95 7.17 13.59 11.37
CA ALA A 95 8.36 13.83 10.57
C ALA A 95 8.88 15.28 10.67
N LEU A 96 7.96 16.26 10.68
CA LEU A 96 8.31 17.69 10.77
C LEU A 96 8.64 18.13 12.20
N TYR A 97 7.98 17.53 13.19
CA TYR A 97 8.14 17.84 14.61
C TYR A 97 8.51 16.56 15.37
N PRO A 98 9.72 16.03 15.16
CA PRO A 98 10.17 14.88 15.92
C PRO A 98 10.12 15.25 17.41
N PRO A 99 9.62 14.36 18.29
CA PRO A 99 9.62 14.64 19.70
C PRO A 99 11.06 14.90 20.14
N VAL A 100 11.30 16.12 20.61
CA VAL A 100 12.55 16.43 21.29
C VAL A 100 12.67 15.40 22.41
N PRO A 101 13.80 14.69 22.55
CA PRO A 101 14.02 13.84 23.70
C PRO A 101 13.81 14.75 24.91
N THR A 102 12.72 14.52 25.65
CA THR A 102 12.57 15.08 26.99
C THR A 102 13.80 14.59 27.73
N ALA A 103 14.82 15.47 27.83
CA ALA A 103 15.97 15.26 28.68
C ALA A 103 15.37 14.80 30.00
N ALA A 104 15.68 13.55 30.36
CA ALA A 104 15.09 12.84 31.46
C ALA A 104 14.87 13.84 32.59
N ALA A 105 13.60 14.16 32.88
CA ALA A 105 13.26 14.95 34.05
C ALA A 105 14.03 14.29 35.19
N PRO A 106 14.92 15.03 35.89
CA PRO A 106 15.78 14.42 36.88
C PRO A 106 14.87 13.66 37.83
N ALA A 107 15.09 12.33 37.89
CA ALA A 107 14.33 11.46 38.77
C ALA A 107 14.23 12.15 40.13
N PRO A 108 13.05 12.22 40.76
CA PRO A 108 12.96 12.79 42.10
C PRO A 108 13.98 12.05 42.94
N ARG A 109 15.05 12.75 43.34
CA ARG A 109 16.05 12.19 44.25
C ARG A 109 15.24 11.71 45.44
N ARG A 110 15.11 10.39 45.60
CA ARG A 110 14.62 9.78 46.83
C ARG A 110 15.51 10.36 47.92
N ARG A 111 15.02 11.38 48.65
CA ARG A 111 15.62 11.75 49.94
C ARG A 111 15.58 10.46 50.73
N LYS A 112 16.76 9.95 51.07
CA LYS A 112 16.92 8.85 52.00
C LYS A 112 16.20 9.29 53.28
N LEU A 113 15.06 8.67 53.54
CA LEU A 113 14.29 8.83 54.75
C LEU A 113 15.04 8.02 55.82
N GLU A 114 16.13 8.58 56.35
CA GLU A 114 16.76 8.08 57.57
C GLU A 114 17.05 9.29 58.46
N GLU A 115 16.04 9.58 59.29
CA GLU A 115 16.21 9.69 60.73
C GLU A 115 17.14 10.80 61.27
N VAL A 116 16.54 11.97 61.48
CA VAL A 116 16.82 12.76 62.70
C VAL A 116 15.46 13.05 63.35
N MET A 117 14.91 12.05 64.05
CA MET A 117 13.91 12.32 65.09
C MET A 117 14.67 12.48 66.41
N PRO A 118 14.51 13.59 67.14
CA PRO A 118 14.98 13.67 68.52
C PRO A 118 14.08 12.78 69.42
N PRO A 119 14.62 12.14 70.46
CA PRO A 119 13.83 11.34 71.37
C PRO A 119 12.95 12.28 72.23
N GLY A 120 11.63 12.23 72.04
CA GLY A 120 10.72 13.00 72.90
C GLY A 120 9.34 13.35 72.36
N TRP A 121 8.82 12.72 71.30
CA TRP A 121 7.43 12.95 70.89
C TRP A 121 6.52 11.82 71.36
N THR A 122 5.96 12.03 72.55
CA THR A 122 4.76 11.33 73.04
C THR A 122 3.55 11.79 72.24
N GLY A 123 2.70 10.85 71.82
CA GLY A 123 1.57 11.11 70.95
C GLY A 123 0.65 12.25 71.41
N SER A 124 0.32 13.11 70.47
CA SER A 124 -0.90 13.92 70.51
C SER A 124 -1.55 13.86 69.13
N GLU A 125 -2.78 13.38 69.16
CA GLU A 125 -3.76 13.34 68.08
C GLU A 125 -3.88 14.71 67.38
N PRO A 126 -3.90 14.78 66.03
CA PRO A 126 -4.08 16.06 65.35
C PRO A 126 -5.48 16.62 65.62
N PRO A 127 -5.63 17.90 65.97
CA PRO A 127 -6.93 18.50 66.22
C PRO A 127 -7.71 18.66 64.90
N LEU A 128 -9.01 18.37 64.97
CA LEU A 128 -9.98 18.61 63.90
C LEU A 128 -9.94 20.07 63.41
N PRO A 129 -10.19 20.33 62.11
CA PRO A 129 -10.34 21.69 61.61
C PRO A 129 -11.59 22.37 62.22
N PRO A 130 -11.56 23.69 62.48
CA PRO A 130 -12.71 24.42 63.02
C PRO A 130 -13.86 24.52 62.00
N PRO A 131 -15.12 24.67 62.47
CA PRO A 131 -16.29 24.79 61.61
C PRO A 131 -16.27 26.12 60.85
N VAL A 132 -16.52 26.06 59.54
CA VAL A 132 -16.71 27.23 58.68
C VAL A 132 -18.03 27.90 59.06
N ALA A 133 -17.98 29.14 59.55
CA ALA A 133 -19.15 29.98 59.79
C ALA A 133 -19.67 30.57 58.46
N PRO A 134 -21.00 30.80 58.32
CA PRO A 134 -21.60 31.26 57.09
C PRO A 134 -21.41 32.77 56.92
N VAL A 135 -20.84 33.20 55.79
CA VAL A 135 -20.89 34.61 55.38
C VAL A 135 -22.10 34.80 54.47
N ALA A 136 -22.95 35.72 54.91
CA ALA A 136 -24.19 36.14 54.31
C ALA A 136 -24.01 36.84 52.93
N ALA A 137 -25.13 36.91 52.20
CA ALA A 137 -25.41 37.63 50.96
C ALA A 137 -24.74 39.03 50.88
N VAL A 138 -24.39 39.59 49.71
CA VAL A 138 -25.22 40.10 48.58
C VAL A 138 -24.25 40.54 47.44
N PRO A 139 -24.66 40.98 46.22
CA PRO A 139 -25.92 40.82 45.49
C PRO A 139 -25.75 40.21 44.08
N SER A 140 -26.88 39.83 43.51
CA SER A 140 -27.11 39.47 42.11
C SER A 140 -26.64 40.56 41.14
N TYR A 141 -25.75 40.23 40.21
CA TYR A 141 -25.61 41.01 38.99
C TYR A 141 -26.85 40.77 38.12
N GLN A 142 -27.54 41.87 37.86
CA GLN A 142 -28.66 41.94 36.94
C GLN A 142 -28.22 41.44 35.57
N HIS A 143 -28.95 40.44 35.10
CA HIS A 143 -29.02 40.06 33.70
C HIS A 143 -29.63 41.26 32.96
N TYR A 144 -28.79 42.00 32.24
CA TYR A 144 -29.28 42.99 31.28
C TYR A 144 -29.87 42.21 30.11
N GLY A 145 -31.19 42.22 30.02
CA GLY A 145 -31.88 41.85 28.79
C GLY A 145 -31.54 42.89 27.73
N GLU A 146 -31.04 42.42 26.60
CA GLU A 146 -31.23 43.13 25.35
C GLU A 146 -32.01 42.19 24.44
N GLU A 147 -33.30 42.49 24.40
CA GLU A 147 -34.31 41.93 23.54
C GLU A 147 -34.09 42.51 22.14
N THR A 148 -33.55 41.71 21.22
CA THR A 148 -33.77 41.93 19.79
C THR A 148 -34.59 40.80 19.23
N GLU A 149 -35.86 41.14 19.10
CA GLU A 149 -36.96 40.60 18.32
C GLU A 149 -36.59 39.82 17.05
N ALA A 150 -37.41 38.80 16.80
CA ALA A 150 -37.24 37.74 15.81
C ALA A 150 -37.46 38.14 14.34
N ALA A 151 -36.90 37.36 13.41
CA ALA A 151 -37.53 37.10 12.12
C ALA A 151 -37.24 35.66 11.63
N PRO A 152 -38.23 34.94 11.05
CA PRO A 152 -38.11 33.53 10.69
C PRO A 152 -37.57 33.37 9.25
N VAL A 153 -36.49 32.61 9.06
CA VAL A 153 -36.01 32.28 7.71
C VAL A 153 -36.63 30.96 7.25
N LYS A 154 -37.55 31.10 6.28
CA LYS A 154 -38.21 30.06 5.50
C LYS A 154 -37.23 29.01 4.96
N SER A 155 -37.46 27.75 5.31
CA SER A 155 -37.01 26.58 4.57
C SER A 155 -37.66 26.58 3.17
N SER A 156 -36.89 26.96 2.16
CA SER A 156 -37.30 26.91 0.75
C SER A 156 -36.92 25.56 0.15
N SER A 157 -37.93 24.72 0.00
CA SER A 157 -37.90 23.50 -0.81
C SER A 157 -37.80 23.92 -2.29
N SER A 158 -36.70 23.57 -2.95
CA SER A 158 -36.56 23.73 -4.41
C SER A 158 -36.44 22.37 -5.07
N LYS A 159 -37.51 22.03 -5.79
CA LYS A 159 -37.66 20.87 -6.68
C LYS A 159 -36.58 20.94 -7.76
N ILE A 160 -35.74 19.90 -7.88
CA ILE A 160 -34.95 19.70 -9.10
C ILE A 160 -35.82 18.88 -10.05
N MET A 161 -36.41 19.60 -10.99
CA MET A 161 -37.12 19.07 -12.15
C MET A 161 -36.09 18.64 -13.21
N VAL A 162 -36.30 17.43 -13.71
CA VAL A 162 -35.60 16.77 -14.81
C VAL A 162 -35.55 17.64 -16.07
N LEU A 163 -34.38 17.70 -16.73
CA LEU A 163 -34.27 17.79 -18.19
C LEU A 163 -33.14 16.87 -18.68
N SER A 164 -33.48 15.58 -18.69
CA SER A 164 -32.88 14.54 -19.50
C SER A 164 -33.21 14.74 -20.97
N LEU A 165 -32.19 15.00 -21.81
CA LEU A 165 -32.25 14.60 -23.23
C LEU A 165 -30.87 14.51 -23.90
N GLY A 166 -29.86 15.24 -23.42
CA GLY A 166 -28.50 15.17 -23.99
C GLY A 166 -27.71 13.90 -23.63
N ALA A 167 -27.92 13.36 -22.43
CA ALA A 167 -27.14 12.21 -21.94
C ALA A 167 -27.58 10.85 -22.51
N MET A 168 -28.82 10.75 -23.04
CA MET A 168 -29.33 9.48 -23.57
C MET A 168 -28.91 9.22 -25.02
N ILE A 169 -28.75 10.29 -25.83
CA ILE A 169 -28.26 10.17 -27.22
C ILE A 169 -26.78 9.76 -27.26
N LEU A 170 -25.99 10.21 -26.28
CA LEU A 170 -24.57 9.86 -26.17
C LEU A 170 -24.35 8.41 -25.71
N LEU A 171 -25.28 7.85 -24.93
CA LEU A 171 -25.20 6.48 -24.42
C LEU A 171 -25.60 5.44 -25.49
N VAL A 172 -26.54 5.76 -26.37
CA VAL A 172 -26.92 4.88 -27.51
C VAL A 172 -25.84 4.87 -28.61
N ALA A 173 -25.14 5.98 -28.83
CA ALA A 173 -24.03 6.03 -29.80
C ALA A 173 -22.81 5.19 -29.36
N ILE A 174 -22.53 5.12 -28.06
CA ILE A 174 -21.41 4.33 -27.51
C ILE A 174 -21.71 2.82 -27.56
N ILE A 175 -22.96 2.42 -27.29
CA ILE A 175 -23.35 1.00 -27.33
C ILE A 175 -23.47 0.50 -28.78
N GLY A 176 -23.97 1.33 -29.72
CA GLY A 176 -24.05 0.97 -31.14
C GLY A 176 -22.68 0.88 -31.84
N GLY A 177 -21.74 1.75 -31.50
CA GLY A 177 -20.39 1.76 -32.09
C GLY A 177 -19.53 0.56 -31.70
N ALA A 178 -19.70 0.04 -30.47
CA ALA A 178 -18.95 -1.14 -30.00
C ALA A 178 -19.47 -2.45 -30.60
N GLY A 179 -20.79 -2.58 -30.81
CA GLY A 179 -21.39 -3.79 -31.38
C GLY A 179 -21.04 -4.02 -32.85
N MET A 180 -20.84 -2.95 -33.63
CA MET A 180 -20.51 -3.05 -35.05
C MET A 180 -19.01 -3.29 -35.31
N TRP A 181 -18.15 -3.07 -34.31
CA TRP A 181 -16.70 -3.30 -34.40
C TRP A 181 -16.29 -4.74 -34.04
N LEU A 182 -17.11 -5.48 -33.28
CA LEU A 182 -16.87 -6.91 -33.01
C LEU A 182 -17.35 -7.85 -34.13
N ALA A 183 -18.24 -7.40 -35.03
CA ALA A 183 -18.78 -8.22 -36.10
C ALA A 183 -17.95 -8.22 -37.40
N ASN A 184 -16.90 -7.39 -37.50
CA ASN A 184 -16.14 -7.21 -38.74
C ASN A 184 -14.61 -7.30 -38.53
N GLN A 185 -14.15 -8.35 -37.83
CA GLN A 185 -12.73 -8.72 -37.88
C GLN A 185 -12.53 -9.85 -38.91
N PRO A 186 -11.80 -9.62 -40.01
CA PRO A 186 -11.42 -10.69 -40.92
C PRO A 186 -10.40 -11.60 -40.24
N ALA A 187 -10.70 -12.91 -40.22
CA ALA A 187 -9.82 -13.94 -39.71
C ALA A 187 -8.48 -13.90 -40.47
N GLN A 188 -7.38 -13.63 -39.75
CA GLN A 188 -6.04 -13.77 -40.29
C GLN A 188 -5.74 -15.25 -40.50
N ALA A 189 -5.51 -15.58 -41.77
CA ALA A 189 -5.14 -16.89 -42.26
C ALA A 189 -3.80 -17.34 -41.66
N ASP A 190 -3.85 -18.47 -40.98
CA ASP A 190 -2.71 -19.31 -40.64
C ASP A 190 -2.11 -19.86 -41.94
N ARG A 191 -0.91 -19.39 -42.28
CA ARG A 191 -0.06 -19.92 -43.34
C ARG A 191 1.33 -20.08 -42.76
N ASP A 192 1.63 -21.26 -42.24
CA ASP A 192 2.79 -22.05 -42.66
C ASP A 192 2.88 -23.35 -41.85
N ARG A 193 2.44 -24.46 -42.44
CA ARG A 193 3.05 -25.78 -42.23
C ARG A 193 2.66 -26.77 -43.34
N PRO A 194 3.61 -27.57 -43.85
CA PRO A 194 3.41 -28.41 -45.01
C PRO A 194 2.67 -29.71 -44.67
N VAL A 195 1.90 -30.12 -45.68
CA VAL A 195 1.10 -31.32 -45.83
C VAL A 195 1.93 -32.60 -45.64
N VAL A 196 1.49 -33.46 -44.71
CA VAL A 196 1.70 -34.92 -44.83
C VAL A 196 0.31 -35.55 -44.85
N ALA A 197 -0.06 -36.04 -46.03
CA ALA A 197 -1.28 -36.79 -46.26
C ALA A 197 -1.15 -38.18 -45.63
N THR A 198 -2.14 -38.60 -44.84
CA THR A 198 -2.47 -40.02 -44.69
C THR A 198 -3.98 -40.13 -44.48
N GLN A 199 -4.56 -41.07 -45.21
CA GLN A 199 -5.97 -41.19 -45.51
C GLN A 199 -6.81 -41.70 -44.34
N VAL A 200 -8.09 -41.30 -44.41
CA VAL A 200 -9.24 -41.77 -43.63
C VAL A 200 -9.45 -43.28 -43.86
N GLY A 201 -9.76 -43.99 -42.78
CA GLY A 201 -10.27 -45.36 -42.82
C GLY A 201 -11.03 -45.69 -41.54
N GLU A 202 -12.36 -45.71 -41.69
CA GLU A 202 -13.37 -46.47 -40.94
C GLU A 202 -13.51 -46.37 -39.41
N GLU A 203 -14.70 -45.90 -39.04
CA GLU A 203 -15.41 -46.01 -37.78
C GLU A 203 -15.70 -47.49 -37.43
N VAL A 204 -15.35 -47.93 -36.21
CA VAL A 204 -15.76 -49.24 -35.66
C VAL A 204 -16.27 -49.09 -34.22
N ASP A 205 -17.48 -49.63 -34.06
CA ASP A 205 -18.39 -49.78 -32.92
C ASP A 205 -17.74 -50.40 -31.65
N PRO A 206 -18.01 -49.87 -30.44
CA PRO A 206 -17.47 -50.38 -29.19
C PRO A 206 -18.34 -51.50 -28.58
N SER A 207 -18.14 -52.75 -28.99
CA SER A 207 -18.63 -53.89 -28.20
C SER A 207 -17.99 -55.24 -28.57
N GLU A 208 -16.84 -55.57 -27.94
CA GLU A 208 -16.57 -56.96 -27.56
C GLU A 208 -15.51 -57.06 -26.45
N ILE A 209 -15.93 -57.56 -25.29
CA ILE A 209 -15.06 -58.00 -24.20
C ILE A 209 -14.69 -59.46 -24.49
N LYS A 210 -13.39 -59.81 -24.39
CA LYS A 210 -12.99 -61.16 -23.96
C LYS A 210 -11.62 -61.17 -23.29
N SER A 211 -11.60 -62.01 -22.27
CA SER A 211 -10.60 -62.22 -21.23
C SER A 211 -9.42 -63.08 -21.71
N ASP A 212 -8.37 -63.06 -20.88
CA ASP A 212 -7.31 -64.06 -20.70
C ASP A 212 -6.03 -63.95 -21.53
N SER A 213 -4.99 -63.39 -20.91
CA SER A 213 -3.78 -64.15 -20.58
C SER A 213 -2.84 -63.36 -19.66
N VAL A 214 -2.61 -63.92 -18.47
CA VAL A 214 -1.59 -63.52 -17.50
C VAL A 214 -0.30 -64.27 -17.80
N VAL A 215 0.81 -63.55 -18.04
CA VAL A 215 2.18 -64.02 -17.77
C VAL A 215 3.03 -62.80 -17.35
N PRO A 216 3.85 -62.90 -16.28
CA PRO A 216 4.40 -61.75 -15.57
C PRO A 216 5.68 -61.24 -16.23
N VAL A 217 5.87 -59.93 -16.30
CA VAL A 217 7.16 -59.35 -16.70
C VAL A 217 7.58 -58.27 -15.70
N ASN A 218 8.52 -58.72 -14.87
CA ASN A 218 9.67 -58.04 -14.29
C ASN A 218 9.56 -56.52 -14.04
N VAL A 219 9.54 -56.17 -12.75
CA VAL A 219 9.87 -54.84 -12.25
C VAL A 219 11.33 -54.55 -12.60
N GLU A 220 11.54 -53.78 -13.65
CA GLU A 220 12.76 -52.99 -13.80
C GLU A 220 12.38 -51.53 -13.62
N ALA A 221 12.83 -50.99 -12.48
CA ALA A 221 12.68 -49.60 -12.09
C ALA A 221 13.35 -48.70 -13.12
N LYS A 222 12.62 -48.32 -14.16
CA LYS A 222 13.02 -47.23 -15.02
C LYS A 222 12.70 -45.95 -14.26
N ALA A 223 13.76 -45.37 -13.69
CA ALA A 223 13.75 -44.07 -13.05
C ALA A 223 12.84 -43.13 -13.87
N VAL A 224 11.75 -42.70 -13.24
CA VAL A 224 11.03 -41.51 -13.69
C VAL A 224 12.10 -40.44 -13.76
N GLU A 225 12.47 -40.08 -14.98
CA GLU A 225 13.35 -38.96 -15.24
C GLU A 225 12.60 -37.75 -14.68
N THR A 226 12.97 -37.41 -13.45
CA THR A 226 12.50 -36.22 -12.76
C THR A 226 12.79 -35.09 -13.73
N ARG A 227 11.71 -34.56 -14.32
CA ARG A 227 11.73 -33.32 -15.08
C ARG A 227 12.64 -32.37 -14.30
N PRO A 228 13.72 -31.84 -14.89
CA PRO A 228 14.67 -31.05 -14.13
C PRO A 228 13.88 -29.98 -13.40
N THR A 229 13.89 -30.04 -12.07
CA THR A 229 13.47 -28.93 -11.22
C THR A 229 14.23 -27.74 -11.79
N PRO A 230 13.56 -26.67 -12.22
CA PRO A 230 14.30 -25.56 -12.79
C PRO A 230 15.27 -25.10 -11.71
N ASP A 231 16.57 -25.21 -11.99
CA ASP A 231 17.64 -24.73 -11.11
C ASP A 231 17.51 -23.21 -11.10
N PHE A 232 16.64 -22.72 -10.23
CA PHE A 232 16.50 -21.30 -9.98
C PHE A 232 17.71 -20.91 -9.13
N PRO A 233 18.47 -19.88 -9.53
CA PRO A 233 19.64 -19.49 -8.78
C PRO A 233 19.25 -19.15 -7.33
N ASN A 234 19.86 -19.83 -6.36
CA ASN A 234 19.77 -19.56 -4.91
C ASN A 234 20.35 -18.19 -4.50
N LYS A 235 20.51 -17.25 -5.44
CA LYS A 235 21.02 -15.91 -5.21
C LYS A 235 19.99 -14.92 -5.69
N ALA A 236 19.56 -14.03 -4.79
CA ALA A 236 18.62 -12.97 -5.10
C ALA A 236 19.14 -12.15 -6.30
N VAL A 237 18.32 -12.01 -7.33
CA VAL A 237 18.62 -11.11 -8.44
C VAL A 237 18.52 -9.69 -7.90
N VAL A 238 19.57 -8.88 -8.09
CA VAL A 238 19.53 -7.48 -7.63
C VAL A 238 18.61 -6.69 -8.55
N LEU A 239 17.42 -6.37 -8.05
CA LEU A 239 16.43 -5.60 -8.79
C LEU A 239 16.81 -4.11 -8.82
N MET A 240 16.37 -3.40 -9.85
CA MET A 240 16.56 -1.95 -9.95
C MET A 240 15.22 -1.25 -9.73
N GLN A 241 15.24 -0.12 -9.03
CA GLN A 241 14.07 0.75 -8.97
C GLN A 241 13.69 1.22 -10.38
N GLU A 242 12.43 1.01 -10.75
CA GLU A 242 11.88 1.38 -12.05
C GLU A 242 11.84 2.90 -12.24
N GLY A 243 11.66 3.37 -13.48
CA GLY A 243 11.55 4.80 -13.77
C GLY A 243 10.38 5.51 -13.05
N SER A 244 9.34 4.74 -12.69
CA SER A 244 8.21 5.16 -11.84
C SER A 244 8.61 5.40 -10.37
N GLY A 245 9.74 4.85 -9.95
CA GLY A 245 10.15 4.75 -8.55
C GLY A 245 9.72 3.44 -7.88
N GLU A 246 8.93 2.60 -8.55
CA GLU A 246 8.50 1.31 -7.99
C GLU A 246 9.64 0.30 -7.93
N VAL A 247 9.56 -0.60 -6.97
CA VAL A 247 10.36 -1.82 -6.94
C VAL A 247 9.40 -3.01 -6.91
N ASN A 248 9.41 -3.81 -7.96
CA ASN A 248 8.56 -4.98 -8.10
C ASN A 248 9.32 -6.25 -7.72
N LEU A 249 9.00 -6.86 -6.58
CA LEU A 249 9.70 -7.99 -5.98
C LEU A 249 8.90 -9.28 -6.24
N SER A 250 9.03 -9.81 -7.45
CA SER A 250 8.27 -10.98 -7.89
C SER A 250 8.83 -12.31 -7.34
N PRO A 251 8.01 -13.38 -7.25
CA PRO A 251 8.45 -14.73 -6.87
C PRO A 251 9.67 -15.22 -7.65
N ALA A 252 9.76 -14.91 -8.95
CA ALA A 252 10.85 -15.30 -9.83
C ALA A 252 12.23 -14.75 -9.44
N THR A 253 12.28 -13.67 -8.66
CA THR A 253 13.52 -12.97 -8.28
C THR A 253 13.93 -13.21 -6.83
N ALA A 254 13.12 -13.98 -6.09
CA ALA A 254 13.35 -14.31 -4.70
C ALA A 254 14.43 -15.40 -4.56
N ALA A 255 15.33 -15.25 -3.59
CA ALA A 255 16.09 -16.36 -3.03
C ALA A 255 15.25 -17.04 -1.95
N LEU A 256 15.03 -18.34 -2.09
CA LEU A 256 14.18 -19.12 -1.19
C LEU A 256 15.04 -19.93 -0.22
N THR A 257 14.60 -20.02 1.03
CA THR A 257 15.23 -20.86 2.08
C THR A 257 14.13 -21.57 2.86
N GLY A 258 14.33 -22.85 3.17
CA GLY A 258 13.33 -23.67 3.88
C GLY A 258 12.48 -24.48 2.91
N GLN A 259 11.19 -24.60 3.21
CA GLN A 259 10.22 -25.39 2.42
C GLN A 259 9.40 -24.55 1.45
N VAL A 260 9.51 -23.22 1.48
CA VAL A 260 8.85 -22.34 0.52
C VAL A 260 9.29 -22.68 -0.91
N THR A 261 8.31 -22.92 -1.77
CA THR A 261 8.53 -23.26 -3.18
C THR A 261 7.88 -22.23 -4.08
N ARG A 262 8.45 -22.06 -5.27
CA ARG A 262 7.85 -21.29 -6.34
C ARG A 262 7.02 -22.22 -7.22
N GLU A 263 5.76 -21.89 -7.42
CA GLU A 263 4.81 -22.67 -8.20
C GLU A 263 4.07 -21.77 -9.20
N VAL A 264 3.66 -22.35 -10.32
CA VAL A 264 2.79 -21.67 -11.30
C VAL A 264 1.38 -22.23 -11.15
N VAL A 265 0.47 -21.41 -10.61
CA VAL A 265 -0.93 -21.78 -10.41
C VAL A 265 -1.77 -21.05 -11.46
N GLY A 266 -2.22 -21.80 -12.47
CA GLY A 266 -2.89 -21.22 -13.65
C GLY A 266 -1.92 -20.37 -14.47
N THR A 267 -2.14 -19.06 -14.50
CA THR A 267 -1.25 -18.07 -15.14
C THR A 267 -0.41 -17.27 -14.15
N SER A 268 -0.58 -17.52 -12.85
CA SER A 268 0.09 -16.78 -11.78
C SER A 268 1.33 -17.53 -11.30
N ASP A 269 2.43 -16.80 -11.19
CA ASP A 269 3.65 -17.24 -10.52
C ASP A 269 3.54 -16.88 -9.04
N VAL A 270 3.64 -17.85 -8.14
CA VAL A 270 3.39 -17.68 -6.71
C VAL A 270 4.45 -18.37 -5.86
N LEU A 271 4.67 -17.88 -4.65
CA LEU A 271 5.38 -18.62 -3.60
C LEU A 271 4.36 -19.30 -2.69
N SER A 272 4.49 -20.62 -2.53
CA SER A 272 3.63 -21.47 -1.72
C SER A 272 4.46 -22.28 -0.72
N GLN A 273 3.85 -23.25 -0.02
CA GLN A 273 4.53 -24.15 0.92
C GLN A 273 5.21 -23.44 2.12
N TRP A 274 4.60 -22.36 2.59
CA TRP A 274 5.00 -21.66 3.80
C TRP A 274 4.52 -22.41 5.05
N ILE A 275 5.34 -23.27 5.63
CA ILE A 275 4.96 -24.18 6.72
C ILE A 275 5.62 -23.74 8.03
N SER A 276 6.88 -23.30 7.97
CA SER A 276 7.73 -23.00 9.10
C SER A 276 8.10 -21.52 9.17
N PRO A 277 8.29 -20.94 10.38
CA PRO A 277 8.88 -19.61 10.54
C PRO A 277 10.28 -19.45 9.94
N ASN A 278 10.97 -20.57 9.65
CA ASN A 278 12.27 -20.59 8.98
C ASN A 278 12.16 -20.53 7.45
N ASP A 279 10.95 -20.57 6.90
CA ASP A 279 10.73 -20.41 5.46
C ASP A 279 10.86 -18.94 5.11
N ILE A 280 11.82 -18.62 4.24
CA ILE A 280 12.21 -17.26 3.92
C ILE A 280 12.20 -17.09 2.41
N ALA A 281 11.56 -16.01 1.94
CA ALA A 281 11.82 -15.44 0.63
C ALA A 281 12.58 -14.13 0.79
N GLU A 282 13.75 -14.02 0.17
CA GLU A 282 14.61 -12.84 0.22
C GLU A 282 14.77 -12.22 -1.17
N TRP A 283 14.64 -10.90 -1.23
CA TRP A 283 14.94 -10.09 -2.40
C TRP A 283 16.02 -9.06 -2.09
N GLN A 284 16.83 -8.75 -3.10
CA GLN A 284 17.83 -7.69 -3.02
C GLN A 284 17.54 -6.67 -4.12
N PHE A 285 17.59 -5.39 -3.81
CA PHE A 285 17.30 -4.35 -4.80
C PHE A 285 18.16 -3.11 -4.59
N ASN A 286 18.37 -2.36 -5.66
CA ASN A 286 19.03 -1.07 -5.65
C ASN A 286 17.99 0.03 -5.76
N LEU A 287 17.90 0.84 -4.71
CA LEU A 287 17.06 2.00 -4.66
C LEU A 287 17.80 3.22 -5.22
N VAL A 288 17.23 3.88 -6.22
CA VAL A 288 17.81 5.10 -6.79
C VAL A 288 17.42 6.32 -5.97
N LYS A 289 16.16 6.38 -5.52
CA LYS A 289 15.58 7.48 -4.75
C LYS A 289 15.05 6.98 -3.40
N PRO A 290 15.66 7.39 -2.27
CA PRO A 290 15.11 7.14 -0.95
C PRO A 290 13.79 7.90 -0.76
N GLY A 291 12.96 7.43 0.15
CA GLY A 291 11.66 8.04 0.41
C GLY A 291 10.72 7.13 1.17
N PHE A 292 9.45 7.51 1.13
CA PHE A 292 8.36 6.71 1.65
C PHE A 292 7.91 5.74 0.58
N PHE A 293 7.65 4.50 0.98
CA PHE A 293 7.11 3.47 0.11
C PHE A 293 5.91 2.83 0.78
N GLU A 294 4.86 2.58 0.01
CA GLU A 294 3.84 1.62 0.35
C GLU A 294 4.38 0.23 0.04
N LEU A 295 4.71 -0.52 1.09
CA LEU A 295 5.08 -1.93 1.02
C LEU A 295 3.80 -2.74 0.91
N GLU A 296 3.52 -3.24 -0.28
CA GLU A 296 2.31 -3.96 -0.65
C GLU A 296 2.58 -5.46 -0.76
N LEU A 297 1.79 -6.28 -0.07
CA LEU A 297 1.72 -7.73 -0.25
C LEU A 297 0.47 -8.08 -1.04
N GLN A 298 0.67 -8.79 -2.15
CA GLN A 298 -0.40 -9.36 -2.98
C GLN A 298 -0.39 -10.87 -2.81
N TYR A 299 -1.48 -11.44 -2.30
CA TYR A 299 -1.54 -12.86 -1.98
C TYR A 299 -2.95 -13.43 -2.08
N THR A 300 -3.06 -14.75 -2.14
CA THR A 300 -4.31 -15.48 -1.92
C THR A 300 -4.18 -16.33 -0.66
N ALA A 301 -5.27 -16.46 0.10
CA ALA A 301 -5.22 -17.19 1.35
C ALA A 301 -6.55 -17.84 1.71
N GLY A 302 -6.47 -19.06 2.26
CA GLY A 302 -7.62 -19.79 2.77
C GLY A 302 -7.95 -19.47 4.23
N ALA A 303 -9.07 -19.99 4.72
CA ALA A 303 -9.57 -19.76 6.09
C ALA A 303 -8.55 -20.03 7.21
N ALA A 304 -7.62 -20.98 6.99
CA ALA A 304 -6.59 -21.35 7.95
C ALA A 304 -5.59 -20.21 8.27
N ILE A 305 -5.55 -19.15 7.45
CA ILE A 305 -4.68 -17.99 7.69
C ILE A 305 -5.26 -16.98 8.69
N ARG A 306 -6.55 -17.08 9.05
CA ARG A 306 -7.22 -16.07 9.88
C ARG A 306 -6.48 -15.85 11.20
N GLY A 307 -6.16 -14.58 11.49
CA GLY A 307 -5.42 -14.19 12.70
C GLY A 307 -3.93 -14.54 12.66
N LYS A 308 -3.41 -15.02 11.51
CA LYS A 308 -1.98 -15.26 11.33
C LYS A 308 -1.25 -14.00 10.87
N GLN A 309 0.06 -13.97 11.09
CA GLN A 309 0.90 -12.83 10.74
C GLN A 309 2.09 -13.24 9.89
N ALA A 310 2.47 -12.37 8.96
CA ALA A 310 3.74 -12.43 8.24
C ALA A 310 4.68 -11.33 8.74
N ASN A 311 5.96 -11.65 8.87
CA ASN A 311 7.00 -10.67 9.14
C ASN A 311 7.69 -10.33 7.83
N VAL A 312 7.73 -9.03 7.52
CA VAL A 312 8.53 -8.50 6.42
C VAL A 312 9.62 -7.64 7.03
N ILE A 313 10.87 -8.05 6.82
CA ILE A 313 12.05 -7.36 7.29
C ILE A 313 12.64 -6.60 6.09
N LEU A 314 12.71 -5.29 6.20
CA LEU A 314 13.29 -4.40 5.21
C LEU A 314 14.54 -3.75 5.82
N ASP A 315 15.71 -4.16 5.34
CA ASP A 315 17.00 -3.95 5.99
C ASP A 315 16.97 -4.35 7.47
N ASP A 316 16.84 -3.39 8.39
CA ASP A 316 16.82 -3.60 9.85
C ASP A 316 15.41 -3.41 10.44
N GLU A 317 14.43 -2.99 9.63
CA GLU A 317 13.07 -2.69 10.08
C GLU A 317 12.13 -3.87 9.85
N THR A 318 11.47 -4.36 10.91
CA THR A 318 10.45 -5.42 10.80
C THR A 318 9.04 -4.82 10.80
N LYS A 319 8.27 -5.12 9.75
CA LYS A 319 6.83 -4.86 9.66
C LYS A 319 6.05 -6.15 9.80
N ARG A 320 5.01 -6.13 10.64
CA ARG A 320 4.10 -7.27 10.81
C ARG A 320 2.82 -7.03 10.04
N PHE A 321 2.47 -7.96 9.16
CA PHE A 321 1.23 -7.94 8.40
C PHE A 321 0.25 -8.93 9.03
N SER A 322 -0.92 -8.43 9.45
CA SER A 322 -2.03 -9.28 9.87
C SER A 322 -2.73 -9.82 8.63
N LEU A 323 -2.56 -11.11 8.37
CA LEU A 323 -3.06 -11.76 7.17
C LEU A 323 -4.56 -12.00 7.26
N ARG A 324 -5.23 -11.85 6.13
CA ARG A 324 -6.68 -11.98 5.97
C ARG A 324 -6.97 -13.08 4.95
N GLU A 325 -8.09 -13.75 5.14
CA GLU A 325 -8.59 -14.70 4.15
C GLU A 325 -9.06 -13.97 2.89
N SER A 326 -8.91 -14.59 1.72
CA SER A 326 -9.50 -14.13 0.46
C SER A 326 -11.02 -14.30 0.48
N ASP A 327 -11.79 -13.31 0.00
CA ASP A 327 -13.27 -13.36 -0.05
C ASP A 327 -13.84 -14.34 -1.13
N GLY A 328 -13.26 -15.53 -1.26
CA GLY A 328 -13.56 -16.52 -2.29
C GLY A 328 -12.29 -17.16 -2.88
N GLU A 329 -12.42 -18.36 -3.46
CA GLU A 329 -11.29 -19.06 -4.07
C GLU A 329 -10.61 -18.20 -5.14
N GLY A 330 -9.31 -17.97 -4.98
CA GLY A 330 -8.48 -17.25 -5.96
C GLY A 330 -8.60 -15.73 -5.96
N LYS A 331 -9.41 -15.10 -5.07
CA LYS A 331 -9.46 -13.63 -5.00
C LYS A 331 -8.19 -13.07 -4.35
N LEU A 332 -7.49 -12.20 -5.06
CA LEU A 332 -6.28 -11.55 -4.58
C LEU A 332 -6.59 -10.57 -3.43
N VAL A 333 -5.89 -10.73 -2.32
CA VAL A 333 -5.86 -9.80 -1.19
C VAL A 333 -4.65 -8.88 -1.34
N ARG A 334 -4.86 -7.61 -1.00
CA ARG A 334 -3.82 -6.58 -0.95
C ARG A 334 -3.78 -6.00 0.46
N ASP A 335 -2.65 -6.17 1.11
CA ASP A 335 -2.34 -5.51 2.39
C ASP A 335 -1.10 -4.65 2.22
N SER A 336 -1.09 -3.48 2.84
CA SER A 336 0.03 -2.55 2.72
C SER A 336 0.40 -1.86 4.02
N HIS A 337 1.67 -1.48 4.12
CA HIS A 337 2.21 -0.64 5.19
C HIS A 337 3.16 0.40 4.62
N ILE A 338 3.15 1.61 5.19
CA ILE A 338 4.16 2.61 4.86
C ILE A 338 5.48 2.27 5.53
N VAL A 339 6.55 2.26 4.73
CA VAL A 339 7.95 2.06 5.13
C VAL A 339 8.80 3.23 4.66
N VAL A 340 9.90 3.50 5.35
CA VAL A 340 10.82 4.61 4.99
C VAL A 340 12.18 4.05 4.65
N LEU A 341 12.56 4.14 3.38
CA LEU A 341 13.91 3.82 2.94
C LEU A 341 14.74 5.10 2.93
N LYS A 342 15.60 5.25 3.93
CA LYS A 342 16.34 6.50 4.21
C LYS A 342 17.54 6.73 3.31
N ARG A 343 18.05 5.68 2.65
CA ARG A 343 19.25 5.71 1.81
C ARG A 343 18.93 5.21 0.40
N SER A 344 19.68 5.67 -0.58
CA SER A 344 19.78 5.00 -1.88
C SER A 344 20.82 3.89 -1.82
N GLY A 345 20.86 3.05 -2.85
CA GLY A 345 21.79 1.94 -2.99
C GLY A 345 21.14 0.61 -2.65
N LYS A 346 21.96 -0.35 -2.20
CA LYS A 346 21.53 -1.73 -1.96
C LYS A 346 20.65 -1.83 -0.72
N HIS A 347 19.53 -2.52 -0.89
CA HIS A 347 18.58 -2.87 0.15
C HIS A 347 18.23 -4.35 0.06
N LYS A 348 17.74 -4.87 1.18
CA LYS A 348 17.32 -6.26 1.31
C LYS A 348 15.93 -6.33 1.92
N LEU A 349 15.06 -7.12 1.33
CA LEU A 349 13.75 -7.43 1.88
C LEU A 349 13.65 -8.93 2.09
N SER A 350 13.25 -9.37 3.27
CA SER A 350 12.95 -10.77 3.55
C SER A 350 11.55 -10.93 4.14
N LEU A 351 10.80 -11.91 3.64
CA LEU A 351 9.48 -12.27 4.12
C LEU A 351 9.52 -13.67 4.73
N HIS A 352 8.93 -13.82 5.90
CA HIS A 352 8.78 -15.14 6.55
C HIS A 352 7.55 -15.20 7.47
N PRO A 353 7.03 -16.40 7.77
CA PRO A 353 5.94 -16.58 8.71
C PRO A 353 6.31 -16.12 10.13
N ALA A 354 5.40 -15.41 10.82
CA ALA A 354 5.59 -15.10 12.24
C ALA A 354 5.36 -16.33 13.14
N GLN A 355 4.63 -17.32 12.61
CA GLN A 355 4.29 -18.58 13.25
C GLN A 355 4.00 -19.63 12.16
N PRO A 356 3.98 -20.93 12.48
CA PRO A 356 3.64 -21.96 11.51
C PRO A 356 2.24 -21.75 10.90
N TRP A 357 2.14 -22.00 9.60
CA TRP A 357 0.89 -21.98 8.84
C TRP A 357 0.56 -23.38 8.34
N ALA A 358 -0.72 -23.61 8.00
CA ALA A 358 -1.10 -24.88 7.38
C ALA A 358 -0.64 -24.93 5.93
N GLU A 359 -0.40 -26.14 5.42
CA GLU A 359 0.03 -26.34 4.04
C GLU A 359 -0.98 -25.70 3.06
N GLY A 360 -0.46 -24.95 2.09
CA GLY A 360 -1.28 -24.26 1.09
C GLY A 360 -2.21 -23.16 1.64
N ALA A 361 -2.12 -22.80 2.93
CA ALA A 361 -3.00 -21.80 3.53
C ALA A 361 -2.80 -20.38 2.98
N TRP A 362 -1.64 -20.13 2.38
CA TRP A 362 -1.23 -18.82 1.88
C TRP A 362 -0.31 -18.95 0.68
N GLN A 363 -0.58 -18.16 -0.36
CA GLN A 363 0.21 -18.11 -1.59
C GLN A 363 0.53 -16.64 -1.90
N LEU A 364 1.81 -16.30 -1.95
CA LEU A 364 2.27 -14.96 -2.28
C LEU A 364 2.39 -14.80 -3.79
N SER A 365 1.64 -13.88 -4.37
CA SER A 365 1.73 -13.56 -5.79
C SER A 365 2.78 -12.50 -6.07
N ASN A 366 2.86 -11.46 -5.23
CA ASN A 366 3.80 -10.37 -5.46
C ASN A 366 4.07 -9.54 -4.20
N VAL A 367 5.26 -8.92 -4.15
CA VAL A 367 5.60 -7.86 -3.19
C VAL A 367 5.98 -6.61 -3.96
N ARG A 368 5.44 -5.45 -3.60
CA ARG A 368 5.76 -4.18 -4.27
C ARG A 368 6.18 -3.14 -3.26
N LEU A 369 7.19 -2.35 -3.61
CA LEU A 369 7.47 -1.07 -2.97
C LEU A 369 7.01 0.01 -3.95
N VAL A 370 5.81 0.51 -3.74
CA VAL A 370 5.27 1.62 -4.52
C VAL A 370 5.74 2.90 -3.84
N PRO A 371 6.36 3.88 -4.52
CA PRO A 371 6.63 5.16 -3.91
C PRO A 371 5.34 5.68 -3.31
N ALA A 372 5.33 5.83 -2.00
CA ALA A 372 4.37 6.70 -1.38
C ALA A 372 4.85 8.11 -1.73
N THR A 373 4.55 8.56 -2.95
CA THR A 373 3.99 9.90 -3.10
C THR A 373 2.83 9.87 -2.14
N GLY A 374 3.04 10.19 -0.86
CA GLY A 374 2.04 9.86 0.15
C GLY A 374 0.62 10.28 -0.27
N PRO A 375 0.11 11.42 0.10
CA PRO A 375 -0.65 12.21 -0.84
C PRO A 375 0.22 12.75 -1.97
#